data_AF-A0AAU9U5V0-F1
#
_entry.id   AF-A0AAU9U5V0-F1
#
_cell.length_a   1.000
_cell.length_b   1.000
_cell.length_c   1.000
_cell.angle_alpha   90.00
_cell.angle_beta   90.00
_cell.angle_gamma   90.00
#
_symmetry.space_group_name_H-M   'P 1'
#
loop_
_entity.id
_entity.type
_entity.pdbx_description
1 polymer ?
#
loop_
_entity_poly.entity_id
_entity_poly.type
_entity_poly.pdbx_seq_one_letter_code
_entity_poly.pdbx_strand_id
1 'polypeptide(L)' 'MNMEVVDESDGCGGKFSVLIVSDKFQGKPLLARHRLVNSVLKEELKTIHAFTQKTLTVEQWNTEKQ' A
#
# COMPACT_ATOMS: atom_id res chain seq x y z
N MET A 1 -5.38 4.76 11.37
CA MET A 1 -4.65 4.47 10.13
C MET A 1 -3.69 3.34 10.44
N ASN A 2 -3.76 2.23 9.71
CA ASN A 2 -2.85 1.08 9.90
C ASN A 2 -2.01 0.90 8.64
N MET A 3 -0.76 0.47 8.82
CA MET A 3 0.15 0.17 7.72
C MET A 3 1.01 -1.03 8.11
N GLU A 4 1.12 -2.00 7.22
CA GLU A 4 2.01 -3.15 7.35
C GLU A 4 2.91 -3.20 6.12
N VAL A 5 4.21 -3.38 6.32
CA VAL A 5 5.22 -3.43 5.27
C VAL A 5 5.97 -4.73 5.40
N VAL A 6 6.04 -5.50 4.31
CA VAL A 6 6.80 -6.74 4.21
C VAL A 6 7.88 -6.55 3.15
N ASP A 7 9.12 -6.80 3.54
CA ASP A 7 10.24 -6.92 2.60
C ASP A 7 10.24 -8.34 2.02
N GLU A 8 9.98 -8.45 0.71
CA GLU A 8 9.98 -9.71 -0.03
C GLU A 8 11.24 -9.89 -0.88
N SER A 9 12.27 -9.07 -0.65
CA SER A 9 13.52 -9.08 -1.42
C SER A 9 14.62 -9.92 -0.80
N ASP A 10 14.29 -10.73 0.20
CA ASP A 10 15.25 -11.57 0.93
C ASP A 10 16.42 -10.74 1.50
N GLY A 11 16.13 -9.50 1.91
CA GLY A 11 17.09 -8.57 2.51
C GLY A 11 17.88 -7.68 1.53
N CYS A 12 17.63 -7.77 0.22
CA CYS A 12 18.29 -6.92 -0.78
C CYS A 12 17.69 -5.49 -0.87
N GLY A 13 16.54 -5.25 -0.24
CA GLY A 13 15.83 -3.97 -0.21
C GLY A 13 15.15 -3.57 -1.53
N GLY A 14 14.88 -4.53 -2.42
CA GLY A 14 14.40 -4.27 -3.78
C GLY A 14 12.89 -4.49 -4.00
N LYS A 15 12.20 -5.19 -3.10
CA LYS A 15 10.83 -5.67 -3.30
C LYS A 15 10.02 -5.52 -2.02
N PHE A 16 8.96 -4.72 -2.09
CA PHE A 16 8.11 -4.43 -0.94
C PHE A 16 6.66 -4.78 -1.24
N SER A 17 6.00 -5.38 -0.26
CA SER A 17 4.56 -5.57 -0.23
C SER A 17 3.98 -4.77 0.94
N VAL A 18 3.09 -3.83 0.65
CA VAL A 18 2.57 -2.89 1.63
C VAL A 18 1.05 -2.97 1.72
N LEU A 19 0.53 -3.18 2.91
CA LEU A 19 -0.86 -3.00 3.23
C LEU A 19 -1.08 -1.61 3.85
N ILE A 20 -2.02 -0.84 3.31
CA ILE A 20 -2.37 0.49 3.81
C ILE A 20 -3.86 0.53 4.10
N VAL A 21 -4.21 0.86 5.35
CA VAL A 21 -5.59 1.00 5.82
C VAL A 21 -5.85 2.44 6.23
N SER A 22 -6.73 3.12 5.48
CA SER A 22 -7.09 4.52 5.76
C SER A 22 -8.52 4.85 5.31
N ASP A 23 -9.16 5.69 6.12
CA ASP A 23 -10.38 6.44 5.82
C ASP A 23 -10.27 7.28 4.53
N LYS A 24 -9.08 7.78 4.18
CA LYS A 24 -8.84 8.55 2.94
C LYS A 24 -9.16 7.77 1.66
N PHE A 25 -9.31 6.46 1.74
CA PHE A 25 -9.68 5.60 0.62
C PHE A 25 -11.19 5.45 0.44
N GLN A 26 -12.00 5.93 1.40
CA GLN A 26 -13.45 5.88 1.31
C GLN A 26 -13.97 6.64 0.09
N GLY A 27 -14.92 6.04 -0.62
CA GLY A 27 -15.48 6.59 -1.86
C GLY A 27 -14.50 6.69 -3.05
N LYS A 28 -13.23 6.28 -2.91
CA LYS A 28 -12.25 6.30 -4.00
C LYS A 28 -12.17 4.94 -4.68
N PRO A 29 -12.17 4.85 -6.03
CA PRO A 29 -11.89 3.61 -6.74
C PRO A 29 -10.43 3.18 -6.53
N LEU A 30 -10.15 1.88 -6.68
CA LEU A 30 -8.83 1.28 -6.43
C LEU A 30 -7.70 2.03 -7.15
N LEU A 31 -7.88 2.36 -8.43
CA LEU A 31 -6.89 3.10 -9.21
C LEU A 31 -6.57 4.48 -8.63
N ALA A 32 -7.56 5.19 -8.09
CA ALA A 32 -7.35 6.49 -7.46
C ALA A 32 -6.59 6.36 -6.13
N ARG A 33 -6.85 5.29 -5.37
CA ARG A 33 -6.09 4.96 -4.16
C ARG A 33 -4.62 4.66 -4.49
N HIS A 34 -4.38 3.83 -5.51
CA HIS A 34 -3.01 3.51 -5.97
C HIS A 34 -2.28 4.74 -6.47
N ARG A 35 -2.94 5.62 -7.25
CA ARG A 35 -2.34 6.89 -7.68
C ARG A 35 -1.96 7.79 -6.51
N LEU A 36 -2.82 7.87 -5.49
CA LEU A 36 -2.54 8.64 -4.29
C LEU A 36 -1.27 8.13 -3.59
N VAL A 37 -1.16 6.82 -3.36
CA VAL A 37 0.02 6.22 -2.72
C VAL A 37 1.27 6.40 -3.58
N ASN A 38 1.19 6.09 -4.89
CA ASN A 38 2.31 6.24 -5.81
C ASN A 38 2.78 7.69 -5.95
N SER A 39 1.88 8.67 -5.81
CA SER A 39 2.27 10.09 -5.84
C SER A 39 3.09 10.51 -4.63
N VAL A 40 2.82 9.89 -3.47
CA VAL A 40 3.57 10.14 -2.24
C VAL A 40 4.93 9.43 -2.30
N LEU A 41 4.96 8.19 -2.80
CA LEU A 41 6.16 7.36 -2.90
C LEU A 41 6.93 7.53 -4.21
N LYS A 42 6.70 8.64 -4.93
CA LYS A 42 7.16 8.78 -6.31
C LYS A 42 8.67 8.67 -6.46
N GLU A 43 9.42 9.20 -5.48
CA GLU A 43 10.88 9.22 -5.53
C GLU A 43 11.46 7.85 -5.11
N GLU A 44 10.86 7.21 -4.10
CA GLU A 44 11.22 5.89 -3.59
C GLU A 44 10.95 4.80 -4.63
N LEU A 45 9.85 4.91 -5.37
CA LEU A 45 9.51 3.98 -6.45
C LEU A 45 10.52 3.99 -7.61
N LYS A 46 11.39 5.01 -7.72
CA LYS A 46 12.47 5.02 -8.72
C LYS A 46 13.59 4.06 -8.35
N THR A 47 13.77 3.78 -7.06
CA THR A 47 14.85 2.93 -6.55
C THR A 47 14.35 1.52 -6.17
N ILE A 48 13.06 1.38 -5.90
CA ILE A 48 12.43 0.09 -5.58
C ILE A 48 12.21 -0.70 -6.89
N HIS A 49 12.73 -1.92 -6.96
CA HIS A 49 12.57 -2.79 -8.14
C HIS A 49 11.13 -3.30 -8.31
N ALA A 50 10.46 -3.63 -7.20
CA ALA A 50 9.09 -4.10 -7.21
C ALA A 50 8.31 -3.59 -6.00
N PHE A 51 7.13 -3.03 -6.24
CA PHE A 51 6.25 -2.50 -5.21
C PHE A 51 4.82 -3.02 -5.40
N THR A 52 4.35 -3.80 -4.44
CA THR A 52 2.98 -4.27 -4.36
C THR A 52 2.27 -3.52 -3.24
N GLN A 53 1.06 -3.06 -3.50
CA GLN A 53 0.25 -2.37 -2.49
C GLN A 53 -1.16 -2.94 -2.43
N LYS A 54 -1.69 -3.03 -1.21
CA LYS A 54 -3.10 -3.31 -0.92
C LYS A 54 -3.67 -2.12 -0.14
N THR A 55 -4.66 -1.44 -0.72
CA THR A 55 -5.27 -0.25 -0.10
C THR A 55 -6.71 -0.53 0.36
N LEU A 56 -6.93 -0.57 1.67
CA LEU A 56 -8.23 -0.88 2.27
C LEU A 56 -8.79 0.30 3.06
N THR A 57 -10.12 0.44 3.07
CA THR A 57 -10.77 1.29 4.06
C THR A 57 -10.74 0.63 5.43
N VAL A 58 -10.97 1.41 6.49
CA VAL A 58 -11.07 0.87 7.86
C VAL A 58 -12.17 -0.20 7.96
N GLU A 59 -13.31 0.02 7.29
CA GLU A 59 -14.41 -0.94 7.23
C GLU A 59 -13.99 -2.24 6.53
N GLN A 60 -13.35 -2.15 5.36
CA GLN A 60 -12.87 -3.32 4.62
C GLN A 60 -11.87 -4.15 5.44
N TRP A 61 -10.96 -3.48 6.15
CA TRP A 61 -9.99 -4.15 7.02
C TRP A 61 -10.65 -4.90 8.18
N ASN A 62 -11.66 -4.30 8.80
CA ASN A 62 -12.39 -4.93 9.90
C ASN A 62 -13.18 -6.16 9.45
N THR A 63 -13.68 -6.18 8.20
CA THR A 63 -14.34 -7.35 7.61
C THR A 63 -13.35 -8.45 7.24
N GLU A 64 -12.17 -8.11 6.70
CA GLU A 64 -11.15 -9.12 6.32
C GLU A 64 -10.42 -9.75 7.51
N LYS A 65 -10.44 -9.12 8.70
CA LYS A 65 -9.85 -9.66 9.94
C LYS A 65 -10.76 -10.64 10.70
N GLN A 66 -12.01 -10.83 10.25
CA GLN A 66 -12.93 -11.85 10.77
C GLN A 66 -12.78 -13.16 9.99
#